data_AF-A0A1Q4V4R2-F1
#
_entry.id   AF-A0A1Q4V4R2-F1
#
_cell.length_a   1.000
_cell.length_b   1.000
_cell.length_c   1.000
_cell.angle_alpha   90.00
_cell.angle_beta   90.00
_cell.angle_gamma   90.00
#
_symmetry.space_group_name_H-M   'P 1'
#
loop_
_entity.id
_entity.type
_entity.pdbx_description
1 polymer ?
#
loop_
_entity_poly.entity_id
_entity_poly.type
_entity_poly.pdbx_seq_one_letter_code
_entity_poly.pdbx_strand_id
1 'polypeptide(L)'
;MTVGRGAAPVFRVPDGLPARLPVERRGGGAGRDAVRLLVSRGPEVSGHMFRELPALLRAGDVLVVNTSPTLAAAVDGEVGRARVVVHFSVCGDDGRWAVELREPDGTGTTRARAGSRVDTAVRLPGGARLVLEESAGGGDRLWWARLVAGAAGRAAGTGVPELLRRYGRPVRYAYTERDQPLSAYRTVFALRSDDGSGSAEMPAAGRPFTARVVTDLVRRGVQFAPVRLDRGVAPPEAVGPPPAERFGVPEASARLINAARAGGGRVIAVGATAVRAVESAVEPLGASTGAGAPEGVSGGVRLGQGAGARGAADPTPRDGGAAGAPAVVRAARGWTDLVVAPGRGARVVDGLLTGLHGPRAPQRALLRALAGERAVARAYEEALHGLYLWHEFGDVHLVLPTENPHGERCSSNSR
;
A
#
# COMPACT_ATOMS: atom_id res chain seq x y z
N MET A 1 -5.79 -42.66 -1.13
CA MET A 1 -4.99 -41.41 -1.05
C MET A 1 -5.94 -40.23 -1.13
N THR A 2 -6.29 -39.67 0.04
CA THR A 2 -7.27 -38.58 0.15
C THR A 2 -6.52 -37.26 0.01
N VAL A 3 -6.81 -36.51 -1.05
CA VAL A 3 -6.25 -35.16 -1.28
C VAL A 3 -6.91 -34.20 -0.29
N GLY A 4 -6.17 -33.85 0.76
CA GLY A 4 -6.60 -32.84 1.74
C GLY A 4 -6.68 -31.45 1.11
N ARG A 5 -7.77 -30.74 1.39
CA ARG A 5 -7.99 -29.34 1.00
C ARG A 5 -6.88 -28.43 1.56
N GLY A 6 -6.01 -27.94 0.67
CA GLY A 6 -5.65 -26.52 0.58
C GLY A 6 -4.84 -25.90 1.71
N ALA A 7 -3.75 -26.53 2.18
CA ALA A 7 -2.67 -25.78 2.82
C ALA A 7 -1.72 -25.25 1.74
N ALA A 8 -1.56 -23.93 1.65
CA ALA A 8 -0.56 -23.34 0.78
C ALA A 8 0.84 -23.85 1.13
N PRO A 9 1.72 -24.10 0.15
CA PRO A 9 3.10 -24.48 0.44
C PRO A 9 3.76 -23.41 1.32
N VAL A 10 4.28 -23.85 2.47
CA VAL A 10 5.03 -23.02 3.42
C VAL A 10 6.47 -22.99 2.92
N PHE A 11 6.83 -21.96 2.14
CA PHE A 11 8.23 -21.70 1.81
C PHE A 11 8.84 -20.80 2.88
N ARG A 12 10.16 -20.91 3.07
CA ARG A 12 10.95 -20.00 3.93
C ARG A 12 11.80 -19.14 3.01
N VAL A 13 11.89 -17.84 3.32
CA VAL A 13 12.86 -16.94 2.68
C VAL A 13 14.19 -17.13 3.42
N PRO A 14 15.29 -17.55 2.76
CA PRO A 14 16.60 -17.63 3.39
C PRO A 14 17.08 -16.27 3.94
N ASP A 15 17.79 -16.27 5.07
CA ASP A 15 18.17 -15.05 5.81
C ASP A 15 19.06 -14.06 5.05
N GLY A 16 19.66 -14.50 3.94
CA GLY A 16 20.47 -13.68 3.04
C GLY A 16 19.68 -12.97 1.94
N LEU A 17 18.42 -13.32 1.71
CA LEU A 17 17.62 -12.74 0.63
C LEU A 17 16.86 -11.44 0.99
N PRO A 18 16.55 -11.12 2.27
CA PRO A 18 16.07 -9.78 2.60
C PRO A 18 17.05 -8.68 2.19
N ALA A 19 16.54 -7.70 1.45
CA ALA A 19 17.32 -6.56 0.98
C ALA A 19 17.72 -5.59 2.10
N ARG A 20 18.78 -5.90 2.86
CA ARG A 20 19.17 -5.13 4.06
C ARG A 20 19.53 -3.67 3.81
N LEU A 21 19.88 -3.33 2.57
CA LEU A 21 20.15 -1.97 2.10
C LEU A 21 19.40 -1.71 0.77
N PRO A 22 19.00 -0.46 0.48
CA PRO A 22 18.52 -0.08 -0.86
C PRO A 22 19.62 -0.25 -1.91
N VAL A 23 19.24 -0.56 -3.16
CA VAL A 23 20.19 -0.86 -4.25
C VAL A 23 21.26 0.21 -4.43
N GLU A 24 20.91 1.49 -4.26
CA GLU A 24 21.83 2.63 -4.39
C GLU A 24 22.94 2.64 -3.33
N ARG A 25 22.79 1.86 -2.26
CA ARG A 25 23.74 1.76 -1.14
C ARG A 25 24.41 0.39 -1.03
N ARG A 26 24.16 -0.52 -1.97
CA ARG A 26 24.82 -1.85 -2.01
C ARG A 26 26.21 -1.82 -2.65
N GLY A 27 26.69 -0.64 -3.08
CA GLY A 27 27.93 -0.47 -3.84
C GLY A 27 27.70 -0.35 -5.34
N GLY A 28 28.72 0.09 -6.09
CA GLY A 28 28.68 0.12 -7.56
C GLY A 28 27.92 1.28 -8.21
N GLY A 29 27.46 2.28 -7.44
CA GLY A 29 26.85 3.50 -7.99
C GLY A 29 25.52 3.27 -8.74
N ALA A 30 24.86 2.14 -8.49
CA ALA A 30 23.67 1.73 -9.23
C ALA A 30 22.45 2.62 -8.94
N GLY A 31 21.67 2.89 -9.98
CA GLY A 31 20.38 3.57 -9.88
C GLY A 31 19.29 2.66 -9.28
N ARG A 32 18.13 3.24 -8.98
CA ARG A 32 16.97 2.53 -8.42
C ARG A 32 16.39 1.47 -9.34
N ASP A 33 16.55 1.66 -10.64
CA ASP A 33 16.13 0.78 -11.72
C ASP A 33 17.11 -0.38 -11.99
N ALA A 34 18.17 -0.50 -11.17
CA ALA A 34 19.12 -1.61 -11.22
C ALA A 34 18.68 -2.84 -10.39
N VAL A 35 17.46 -2.84 -9.85
CA VAL A 35 16.86 -4.05 -9.25
C VAL A 35 16.41 -5.02 -10.34
N ARG A 36 16.30 -6.30 -9.98
CA ARG A 36 15.76 -7.32 -10.88
C ARG A 36 14.23 -7.24 -10.91
N LEU A 37 13.68 -7.71 -12.01
CA LEU A 37 12.26 -7.77 -12.27
C LEU A 37 11.90 -9.20 -12.70
N LEU A 38 11.19 -9.92 -11.83
CA LEU A 38 10.54 -11.16 -12.20
C LEU A 38 9.25 -10.83 -12.94
N VAL A 39 8.98 -11.48 -14.07
CA VAL A 39 7.74 -11.28 -14.82
C VAL A 39 6.98 -12.59 -14.92
N SER A 40 5.71 -12.58 -14.55
CA SER A 40 4.81 -13.72 -14.70
C SER A 40 3.65 -13.42 -15.64
N ARG A 41 3.42 -14.32 -16.60
CA ARG A 41 2.26 -14.34 -17.49
C ARG A 41 1.57 -15.70 -17.33
N GLY A 42 0.58 -15.78 -16.44
CA GLY A 42 0.09 -17.08 -15.98
C GLY A 42 1.22 -17.91 -15.35
N PRO A 43 1.42 -19.19 -15.74
CA PRO A 43 2.48 -20.04 -15.19
C PRO A 43 3.87 -19.74 -15.77
N GLU A 44 3.97 -18.98 -16.86
CA GLU A 44 5.25 -18.62 -17.47
C GLU A 44 5.95 -17.55 -16.64
N VAL A 45 7.24 -17.75 -16.39
CA VAL A 45 8.07 -16.85 -15.57
C VAL A 45 9.35 -16.53 -16.34
N SER A 46 9.75 -15.27 -16.31
CA SER A 46 11.01 -14.81 -16.92
C SER A 46 11.69 -13.76 -16.03
N GLY A 47 13.02 -13.75 -16.05
CA GLY A 47 13.83 -12.77 -15.32
C GLY A 47 14.27 -11.62 -16.22
N HIS A 48 14.17 -10.40 -15.70
CA HIS A 48 14.53 -9.15 -16.36
C HIS A 48 15.23 -8.21 -15.36
N MET A 49 15.72 -7.09 -15.85
CA MET A 49 16.06 -5.92 -15.04
C MET A 49 14.91 -4.91 -15.06
N PHE A 50 14.72 -4.15 -13.98
CA PHE A 50 13.62 -3.21 -13.90
C PHE A 50 13.64 -2.13 -15.00
N ARG A 51 14.84 -1.68 -15.41
CA ARG A 51 15.02 -0.77 -16.56
C ARG A 51 14.44 -1.29 -17.89
N GLU A 52 14.15 -2.59 -18.00
CA GLU A 52 13.54 -3.22 -19.18
C GLU A 52 12.01 -3.19 -19.14
N LEU A 53 11.39 -2.74 -18.03
CA LEU A 53 9.94 -2.57 -17.89
C LEU A 53 9.27 -1.89 -19.10
N PRO A 54 9.82 -0.81 -19.70
CA PRO A 54 9.18 -0.18 -20.86
C PRO A 54 9.00 -1.11 -22.06
N ALA A 55 9.86 -2.12 -22.24
CA ALA A 55 9.75 -3.10 -23.33
C ALA A 55 8.74 -4.22 -23.06
N LEU A 56 8.31 -4.38 -21.80
CA LEU A 56 7.37 -5.41 -21.37
C LEU A 56 5.91 -4.96 -21.40
N LEU A 57 5.69 -3.64 -21.53
CA LEU A 57 4.38 -3.01 -21.59
C LEU A 57 4.07 -2.54 -23.01
N ARG A 58 2.79 -2.31 -23.26
CA ARG A 58 2.23 -1.94 -24.57
C ARG A 58 1.65 -0.54 -24.51
N ALA A 59 1.56 0.10 -25.68
CA ALA A 59 0.81 1.35 -25.80
C ALA A 59 -0.64 1.13 -25.36
N GLY A 60 -1.19 2.07 -24.58
CA GLY A 60 -2.54 1.96 -24.00
C GLY A 60 -2.60 1.24 -22.65
N ASP A 61 -1.50 0.63 -22.17
CA ASP A 61 -1.44 0.19 -20.77
C ASP A 61 -1.50 1.40 -19.82
N VAL A 62 -2.21 1.26 -18.71
CA VAL A 62 -2.29 2.25 -17.63
C VAL A 62 -1.58 1.72 -16.39
N LEU A 63 -0.55 2.44 -15.94
CA LEU A 63 0.06 2.23 -14.64
C LEU A 63 -0.66 3.07 -13.57
N VAL A 64 -1.34 2.40 -12.64
CA VAL A 64 -1.94 3.07 -11.47
C VAL A 64 -0.88 3.24 -10.40
N VAL A 65 -0.50 4.48 -10.10
CA VAL A 65 0.61 4.79 -9.19
C VAL A 65 0.14 5.49 -7.93
N ASN A 66 0.60 5.03 -6.77
CA ASN A 66 0.32 5.71 -5.50
C ASN A 66 1.23 6.94 -5.34
N THR A 67 0.62 8.10 -5.17
CA THR A 67 1.26 9.40 -5.06
C THR A 67 1.50 9.85 -3.62
N SER A 68 1.06 9.07 -2.63
CA SER A 68 1.26 9.42 -1.22
C SER A 68 2.74 9.60 -0.88
N PRO A 69 3.13 10.73 -0.26
CA PRO A 69 4.50 10.92 0.18
C PRO A 69 4.79 10.07 1.42
N THR A 70 5.98 9.48 1.50
CA THR A 70 6.43 8.86 2.76
C THR A 70 6.83 9.92 3.77
N LEU A 71 6.31 9.79 4.99
CA LEU A 71 6.58 10.66 6.12
C LEU A 71 7.78 10.15 6.93
N ALA A 72 8.46 11.07 7.62
CA ALA A 72 9.43 10.74 8.65
C ALA A 72 8.70 10.38 9.95
N ALA A 73 7.93 9.29 9.89
CA ALA A 73 6.86 8.99 10.83
C ALA A 73 7.29 8.43 12.19
N ALA A 74 8.57 8.27 12.47
CA ALA A 74 9.07 7.83 13.77
C ALA A 74 9.73 8.99 14.53
N VAL A 75 9.30 9.25 15.77
CA VAL A 75 9.85 10.29 16.65
C VAL A 75 10.17 9.69 18.01
N ASP A 76 11.36 9.94 18.54
CA ASP A 76 11.72 9.53 19.89
C ASP A 76 10.95 10.34 20.93
N GLY A 77 10.62 9.72 22.05
CA GLY A 77 9.92 10.37 23.15
C GLY A 77 10.09 9.63 24.46
N GLU A 78 9.37 10.11 25.48
CA GLU A 78 9.43 9.56 26.82
C GLU A 78 8.04 9.44 27.45
N VAL A 79 7.77 8.28 28.06
CA VAL A 79 6.63 8.07 28.96
C VAL A 79 7.18 7.93 30.37
N GLY A 80 6.94 8.94 31.22
CA GLY A 80 7.56 8.99 32.55
C GLY A 80 9.08 9.12 32.46
N ARG A 81 9.81 8.06 32.77
CA ARG A 81 11.28 7.95 32.55
C ARG A 81 11.66 6.93 31.46
N ALA A 82 10.69 6.22 30.91
CA ALA A 82 10.91 5.19 29.91
C ALA A 82 11.04 5.82 28.52
N ARG A 83 12.09 5.46 27.78
CA ARG A 83 12.26 5.84 26.38
C ARG A 83 11.29 5.09 25.51
N VAL A 84 10.64 5.80 24.60
CA VAL A 84 9.72 5.23 23.61
C VAL A 84 10.01 5.83 22.23
N VAL A 85 9.54 5.16 21.18
CA VAL A 85 9.47 5.70 19.83
C VAL A 85 8.00 5.73 19.44
N VAL A 86 7.52 6.90 19.03
CA VAL A 86 6.17 7.07 18.50
C VAL A 86 6.24 6.85 17.00
N HIS A 87 5.57 5.83 16.50
CA HIS A 87 5.31 5.70 15.07
C HIS A 87 3.95 6.30 14.75
N PHE A 88 3.94 7.41 14.01
CA PHE A 88 2.73 8.03 13.49
C PHE A 88 2.21 7.24 12.28
N SER A 89 0.93 6.89 12.30
CA SER A 89 0.31 6.01 11.31
C SER A 89 -0.50 6.81 10.29
N VAL A 90 -1.72 7.21 10.65
CA VAL A 90 -2.66 7.93 9.78
C VAL A 90 -3.25 9.12 10.54
N CYS A 91 -3.49 10.21 9.83
CA CYS A 91 -4.21 11.37 10.36
C CYS A 91 -5.72 11.15 10.16
N GLY A 92 -6.48 11.24 11.25
CA GLY A 92 -7.94 11.26 11.24
C GLY A 92 -8.48 12.61 10.75
N ASP A 93 -9.75 12.62 10.36
CA ASP A 93 -10.45 13.83 9.89
C ASP A 93 -10.70 14.83 11.04
N ASP A 94 -10.65 14.37 12.29
CA ASP A 94 -10.78 15.16 13.53
C ASP A 94 -9.44 15.73 14.04
N GLY A 95 -8.37 15.61 13.24
CA GLY A 95 -7.03 16.07 13.57
C GLY A 95 -6.26 15.17 14.56
N ARG A 96 -6.87 14.09 15.08
CA ARG A 96 -6.14 13.08 15.84
C ARG A 96 -5.25 12.27 14.90
N TRP A 97 -4.15 11.74 15.44
CA TRP A 97 -3.28 10.82 14.72
C TRP A 97 -3.39 9.44 15.36
N ALA A 98 -3.59 8.42 14.52
CA ALA A 98 -3.36 7.06 14.94
C ALA A 98 -1.85 6.88 15.11
N VAL A 99 -1.41 6.40 16.27
CA VAL A 99 0.00 6.18 16.60
C VAL A 99 0.21 4.81 17.23
N GLU A 100 1.41 4.27 17.04
CA GLU A 100 1.89 3.08 17.74
C GLU A 100 3.05 3.48 18.64
N LEU A 101 2.94 3.19 19.94
CA LEU A 101 4.08 3.34 20.85
C LEU A 101 4.94 2.09 20.80
N ARG A 102 6.25 2.30 20.66
CA ARG A 102 7.23 1.22 20.59
C ARG A 102 8.39 1.48 21.54
N GLU A 103 9.07 0.41 21.90
CA GLU A 103 10.27 0.47 22.73
C GLU A 103 11.50 0.23 21.86
N PRO A 104 12.58 1.01 22.03
CA PRO A 104 13.86 0.67 21.42
C PRO A 104 14.32 -0.72 21.88
N ASP A 105 14.80 -1.55 20.95
CA ASP A 105 15.29 -2.90 21.27
C ASP A 105 16.82 -3.00 21.44
N GLY A 106 17.53 -1.86 21.35
CA GLY A 106 18.98 -1.78 21.47
C GLY A 106 19.76 -2.09 20.18
N THR A 107 19.09 -2.55 19.11
CA THR A 107 19.71 -2.81 17.80
C THR A 107 19.44 -1.70 16.77
N GLY A 108 18.80 -0.63 17.24
CA GLY A 108 18.33 0.49 16.42
C GLY A 108 17.00 0.20 15.72
N THR A 109 16.31 -0.88 16.07
CA THR A 109 14.90 -1.14 15.71
C THR A 109 14.03 -1.01 16.95
N THR A 110 12.74 -1.34 16.82
CA THR A 110 11.77 -1.16 17.89
C THR A 110 10.83 -2.35 18.00
N ARG A 111 10.41 -2.66 19.22
CA ARG A 111 9.39 -3.68 19.53
C ARG A 111 8.09 -3.04 19.99
N ALA A 112 6.97 -3.71 19.78
CA ALA A 112 5.66 -3.21 20.21
C ALA A 112 5.65 -3.00 21.73
N ARG A 113 5.11 -1.88 22.19
CA ARG A 113 4.98 -1.56 23.62
C ARG A 113 3.62 -2.02 24.13
N ALA A 114 3.62 -2.97 25.07
CA ALA A 114 2.41 -3.39 25.76
C ALA A 114 2.00 -2.40 26.87
N GLY A 115 0.73 -2.46 27.29
CA GLY A 115 0.24 -1.74 28.47
C GLY A 115 0.09 -0.22 28.30
N SER A 116 -0.02 0.26 27.06
CA SER A 116 -0.46 1.63 26.80
C SER A 116 -1.94 1.77 27.18
N ARG A 117 -2.33 2.93 27.71
CA ARG A 117 -3.69 3.23 28.16
C ARG A 117 -4.12 4.64 27.78
N VAL A 118 -5.41 4.93 27.86
CA VAL A 118 -5.95 6.30 27.77
C VAL A 118 -5.21 7.21 28.76
N ASP A 119 -4.99 8.46 28.37
CA ASP A 119 -4.24 9.49 29.08
C ASP A 119 -2.74 9.23 29.23
N THR A 120 -2.21 8.18 28.58
CA THR A 120 -0.76 8.02 28.47
C THR A 120 -0.18 9.22 27.72
N ALA A 121 0.69 9.95 28.41
CA ALA A 121 1.34 11.14 27.89
C ALA A 121 2.78 10.83 27.48
N VAL A 122 3.09 11.11 26.22
CA VAL A 122 4.44 11.05 25.67
C VAL A 122 5.00 12.46 25.59
N ARG A 123 6.12 12.70 26.27
CA ARG A 123 6.93 13.91 26.03
C ARG A 123 7.72 13.72 24.74
N LEU A 124 7.62 14.69 23.86
CA LEU A 124 8.28 14.72 22.56
C LEU A 124 9.29 15.88 22.50
N PRO A 125 10.25 15.83 21.57
CA PRO A 125 11.18 16.92 21.31
C PRO A 125 10.47 18.25 21.08
N GLY A 126 11.14 19.35 21.42
CA GLY A 126 10.56 20.70 21.33
C GLY A 126 9.51 21.00 22.40
N GLY A 127 9.41 20.18 23.45
CA GLY A 127 8.46 20.38 24.55
C GLY A 127 7.01 20.01 24.21
N ALA A 128 6.78 19.38 23.05
CA ALA A 128 5.47 18.90 22.66
C ALA A 128 5.04 17.71 23.51
N ARG A 129 3.72 17.55 23.70
CA ARG A 129 3.15 16.42 24.44
C ARG A 129 2.12 15.73 23.55
N LEU A 130 2.24 14.43 23.38
CA LEU A 130 1.23 13.62 22.71
C LEU A 130 0.44 12.84 23.77
N VAL A 131 -0.88 12.90 23.71
CA VAL A 131 -1.76 12.21 24.66
C VAL A 131 -2.59 11.17 23.93
N LEU A 132 -2.56 9.92 24.41
CA LEU A 132 -3.40 8.85 23.89
C LEU A 132 -4.83 9.01 24.41
N GLU A 133 -5.81 9.05 23.52
CA GLU A 133 -7.21 9.29 23.87
C GLU A 133 -8.06 8.02 23.73
N GLU A 134 -7.83 7.22 22.69
CA GLU A 134 -8.68 6.07 22.38
C GLU A 134 -7.90 4.96 21.66
N SER A 135 -8.28 3.70 21.87
CA SER A 135 -7.74 2.58 21.09
C SER A 135 -8.23 2.65 19.64
N ALA A 136 -7.30 2.70 18.68
CA ALA A 136 -7.60 2.64 17.27
C ALA A 136 -7.68 1.17 16.81
N GLY A 137 -8.90 0.66 16.67
CA GLY A 137 -9.15 -0.72 16.21
C GLY A 137 -9.35 -1.75 17.34
N GLY A 138 -9.62 -1.30 18.57
CA GLY A 138 -10.05 -2.16 19.69
C GLY A 138 -8.95 -2.99 20.36
N GLY A 139 -7.70 -2.90 19.89
CA GLY A 139 -6.52 -3.52 20.49
C GLY A 139 -5.65 -2.56 21.30
N ASP A 140 -4.54 -3.03 21.84
CA ASP A 140 -3.61 -2.24 22.66
C ASP A 140 -2.45 -1.63 21.84
N ARG A 141 -2.38 -1.91 20.54
CA ARG A 141 -1.28 -1.51 19.66
C ARG A 141 -1.40 -0.09 19.12
N LEU A 142 -2.51 0.23 18.47
CA LEU A 142 -2.74 1.52 17.82
C LEU A 142 -3.67 2.39 18.67
N TRP A 143 -3.36 3.67 18.74
CA TRP A 143 -4.08 4.64 19.57
C TRP A 143 -4.34 5.92 18.80
N TRP A 144 -5.57 6.43 18.84
CA TRP A 144 -5.86 7.81 18.46
C TRP A 144 -5.28 8.73 19.53
N ALA A 145 -4.46 9.68 19.09
CA ALA A 145 -3.73 10.59 19.96
C ALA A 145 -3.78 12.02 19.43
N ARG A 146 -3.73 12.98 20.35
CA ARG A 146 -3.70 14.41 20.02
C ARG A 146 -2.41 15.04 20.52
N LEU A 147 -1.85 15.93 19.70
CA LEU A 147 -0.73 16.76 20.10
C LEU A 147 -1.24 17.94 20.92
N VAL A 148 -0.74 18.08 22.14
CA VAL A 148 -1.03 19.17 23.06
C VAL A 148 0.21 20.07 23.15
N ALA A 149 0.00 21.38 23.01
CA ALA A 149 1.07 22.36 23.14
C ALA A 149 1.68 22.33 24.54
N GLY A 150 3.02 22.43 24.64
CA GLY A 150 3.73 22.52 25.91
C GLY A 150 3.52 23.87 26.62
N ALA A 151 3.79 23.90 27.92
CA ALA A 151 3.60 25.08 28.80
C ALA A 151 4.41 26.33 28.41
N ALA A 152 5.43 26.19 27.57
CA ALA A 152 6.10 27.32 26.92
C ALA A 152 5.28 27.69 25.67
N GLY A 153 4.37 28.67 25.80
CA GLY A 153 3.37 29.12 24.81
C GLY A 153 3.87 29.61 23.44
N ARG A 154 4.92 29.02 22.87
CA ARG A 154 5.37 29.22 21.48
C ARG A 154 5.04 28.04 20.55
N ALA A 155 4.32 27.03 21.04
CA ALA A 155 3.88 25.88 20.23
C ALA A 155 2.46 26.05 19.65
N ALA A 156 1.93 27.27 19.57
CA ALA A 156 0.65 27.54 18.90
C ALA A 156 0.69 27.30 17.37
N GLY A 157 1.82 26.84 16.81
CA GLY A 157 1.99 26.53 15.38
C GLY A 157 2.63 25.17 15.03
N THR A 158 3.00 24.32 16.01
CA THR A 158 3.66 23.04 15.70
C THR A 158 2.64 21.90 15.64
N GLY A 159 1.93 21.77 14.52
CA GLY A 159 1.15 20.57 14.21
C GLY A 159 2.05 19.34 14.01
N VAL A 160 1.47 18.14 14.05
CA VAL A 160 2.22 16.87 13.82
C VAL A 160 3.09 16.92 12.55
N PRO A 161 2.64 17.44 11.39
CA PRO A 161 3.50 17.51 10.20
C PRO A 161 4.80 18.30 10.42
N GLU A 162 4.80 19.36 11.23
CA GLU A 162 6.00 20.13 11.54
C GLU A 162 6.92 19.38 12.50
N LEU A 163 6.34 18.71 13.52
CA LEU A 163 7.09 17.82 14.40
C LEU A 163 7.84 16.74 13.60
N LEU A 164 7.15 16.07 12.66
CA LEU A 164 7.72 15.03 11.82
C LEU A 164 8.84 15.58 10.91
N ARG A 165 8.67 16.79 10.35
CA ARG A 165 9.71 17.42 9.53
C ARG A 165 10.98 17.72 10.33
N ARG A 166 10.83 18.16 11.59
CA ARG A 166 11.95 18.64 12.40
C ARG A 166 12.66 17.54 13.18
N TYR A 167 11.91 16.57 13.69
CA TYR A 167 12.43 15.56 14.62
C TYR A 167 12.18 14.11 14.16
N GLY A 168 11.45 13.94 13.06
CA GLY A 168 11.09 12.62 12.56
C GLY A 168 12.22 11.94 11.79
N ARG A 169 12.17 10.60 11.78
CA ARG A 169 12.89 9.73 10.86
C ARG A 169 11.93 8.72 10.22
N PRO A 170 12.27 8.10 9.09
CA PRO A 170 11.44 7.02 8.54
C PRO A 170 11.26 5.88 9.55
N VAL A 171 10.13 5.19 9.48
CA VAL A 171 9.98 3.92 10.21
C VAL A 171 10.97 2.92 9.65
N ARG A 172 11.89 2.44 10.49
CA ARG A 172 12.90 1.45 10.11
C ARG A 172 12.29 0.06 10.03
N TYR A 173 12.53 -0.66 8.94
CA TYR A 173 12.15 -2.07 8.82
C TYR A 173 13.12 -2.95 9.59
N ALA A 174 12.61 -3.98 10.27
CA ALA A 174 13.40 -4.85 11.14
C ALA A 174 14.55 -5.58 10.41
N TYR A 175 14.39 -5.87 9.11
CA TYR A 175 15.40 -6.58 8.31
C TYR A 175 16.54 -5.68 7.81
N THR A 176 16.44 -4.35 7.94
CA THR A 176 17.47 -3.45 7.41
C THR A 176 18.65 -3.35 8.38
N GLU A 177 19.85 -3.26 7.82
CA GLU A 177 21.09 -3.20 8.62
C GLU A 177 21.21 -1.90 9.43
N ARG A 178 20.65 -0.80 8.90
CA ARG A 178 20.69 0.53 9.51
C ARG A 178 19.57 1.43 8.97
N ASP A 179 19.39 2.57 9.62
CA ASP A 179 18.53 3.64 9.15
C ASP A 179 18.91 4.09 7.74
N GLN A 180 17.89 4.39 6.94
CA GLN A 180 18.05 4.96 5.61
C GLN A 180 17.51 6.40 5.61
N PRO A 181 18.08 7.30 4.80
CA PRO A 181 17.54 8.66 4.69
C PRO A 181 16.11 8.60 4.13
N LEU A 182 15.28 9.59 4.46
CA LEU A 182 13.91 9.68 3.96
C LEU A 182 13.81 9.63 2.43
N SER A 183 14.83 10.14 1.72
CA SER A 183 14.91 10.04 0.26
C SER A 183 14.86 8.59 -0.23
N ALA A 184 15.43 7.63 0.51
CA ALA A 184 15.43 6.22 0.14
C ALA A 184 14.02 5.59 0.15
N TYR A 185 13.07 6.17 0.89
CA TYR A 185 11.68 5.70 1.00
C TYR A 185 10.72 6.39 0.01
N ARG A 186 11.10 7.55 -0.54
CA ARG A 186 10.23 8.33 -1.42
C ARG A 186 10.31 7.84 -2.86
N THR A 187 9.18 7.61 -3.51
CA THR A 187 9.09 7.26 -4.93
C THR A 187 9.14 8.52 -5.80
N VAL A 188 9.39 8.35 -7.11
CA VAL A 188 9.31 9.47 -8.08
C VAL A 188 7.89 9.99 -8.30
N PHE A 189 6.87 9.26 -7.84
CA PHE A 189 5.46 9.63 -7.96
C PHE A 189 4.94 10.40 -6.74
N ALA A 190 5.75 10.54 -5.68
CA ALA A 190 5.33 11.20 -4.46
C ALA A 190 4.99 12.67 -4.70
N LEU A 191 3.75 13.06 -4.41
CA LEU A 191 3.26 14.43 -4.46
C LEU A 191 3.15 15.01 -3.05
N ARG A 192 3.34 16.31 -2.90
CA ARG A 192 3.12 16.98 -1.61
C ARG A 192 1.64 16.97 -1.26
N SER A 193 1.34 16.85 0.04
CA SER A 193 -0.01 17.05 0.58
C SER A 193 -0.07 18.39 1.31
N ASP A 194 -1.13 19.17 1.06
CA ASP A 194 -1.28 20.51 1.64
C ASP A 194 -1.44 20.47 3.16
N ASP A 195 -2.16 19.47 3.68
CA ASP A 195 -2.34 19.18 5.11
C ASP A 195 -1.10 18.49 5.75
N GLY A 196 -0.03 18.25 4.97
CA GLY A 196 1.19 17.59 5.44
C GLY A 196 1.06 16.10 5.75
N SER A 197 -0.08 15.49 5.45
CA SER A 197 -0.32 14.05 5.60
C SER A 197 0.39 13.24 4.50
N GLY A 198 0.44 11.92 4.71
CA GLY A 198 1.12 10.98 3.82
C GLY A 198 1.13 9.58 4.42
N SER A 199 1.95 8.71 3.86
CA SER A 199 2.10 7.33 4.34
C SER A 199 3.24 7.23 5.36
N ALA A 200 3.00 6.47 6.43
CA ALA A 200 4.06 6.04 7.35
C ALA A 200 4.97 5.00 6.68
N GLU A 201 4.39 4.12 5.87
CA GLU A 201 5.12 3.14 5.07
C GLU A 201 5.21 3.56 3.61
N MET A 202 6.31 3.23 2.94
CA MET A 202 6.45 3.60 1.54
C MET A 202 5.57 2.75 0.60
N PRO A 203 5.03 3.33 -0.49
CA PRO A 203 4.52 2.55 -1.62
C PRO A 203 5.68 1.90 -2.41
N ALA A 204 6.28 0.86 -1.83
CA ALA A 204 7.58 0.30 -2.22
C ALA A 204 7.69 -0.16 -3.68
N ALA A 205 6.59 -0.66 -4.27
CA ALA A 205 6.57 -1.11 -5.67
C ALA A 205 6.89 0.02 -6.67
N GLY A 206 6.64 1.28 -6.29
CA GLY A 206 6.97 2.45 -7.10
C GLY A 206 8.42 2.92 -6.95
N ARG A 207 9.20 2.33 -6.04
CA ARG A 207 10.57 2.76 -5.73
C ARG A 207 11.56 2.60 -6.88
N PRO A 208 11.54 1.50 -7.67
CA PRO A 208 12.51 1.32 -8.76
C PRO A 208 12.35 2.30 -9.93
N PHE A 209 11.20 2.98 -10.04
CA PHE A 209 10.99 3.96 -11.10
C PHE A 209 11.96 5.13 -10.97
N THR A 210 12.67 5.40 -12.06
CA THR A 210 13.50 6.58 -12.27
C THR A 210 12.82 7.52 -13.27
N ALA A 211 13.23 8.79 -13.31
CA ALA A 211 12.72 9.72 -14.32
C ALA A 211 12.91 9.17 -15.75
N ARG A 212 14.06 8.50 -16.01
CA ARG A 212 14.33 7.82 -17.28
C ARG A 212 13.29 6.76 -17.60
N VAL A 213 13.05 5.81 -16.70
CA VAL A 213 12.06 4.73 -16.92
C VAL A 213 10.67 5.30 -17.14
N VAL A 214 10.27 6.33 -16.39
CA VAL A 214 8.98 7.02 -16.57
C VAL A 214 8.89 7.67 -17.96
N THR A 215 9.93 8.39 -18.39
CA THR A 215 9.96 8.99 -19.73
C THR A 215 9.89 7.93 -20.84
N ASP A 216 10.62 6.83 -20.71
CA ASP A 216 10.63 5.75 -21.70
C ASP A 216 9.26 5.04 -21.78
N LEU A 217 8.55 4.89 -20.66
CA LEU A 217 7.18 4.39 -20.61
C LEU A 217 6.20 5.33 -21.33
N VAL A 218 6.24 6.62 -21.01
CA VAL A 218 5.37 7.62 -21.66
C VAL A 218 5.63 7.66 -23.18
N ARG A 219 6.89 7.63 -23.61
CA ARG A 219 7.27 7.60 -25.03
C ARG A 219 6.73 6.38 -25.78
N ARG A 220 6.53 5.26 -25.08
CA ARG A 220 5.94 4.02 -25.63
C ARG A 220 4.41 4.00 -25.57
N GLY A 221 3.78 5.09 -25.13
CA GLY A 221 2.33 5.20 -25.04
C GLY A 221 1.73 4.55 -23.79
N VAL A 222 2.55 4.25 -22.76
CA VAL A 222 2.05 3.84 -21.44
C VAL A 222 1.57 5.08 -20.69
N GLN A 223 0.38 4.99 -20.12
CA GLN A 223 -0.27 6.08 -19.39
C GLN A 223 -0.12 5.89 -17.88
N PHE A 224 -0.23 6.98 -17.11
CA PHE A 224 -0.14 6.94 -15.65
C PHE A 224 -1.43 7.48 -15.03
N ALA A 225 -2.04 6.70 -14.16
CA ALA A 225 -3.21 7.09 -13.37
C ALA A 225 -2.80 7.30 -11.91
N PRO A 226 -2.55 8.54 -11.46
CA PRO A 226 -2.19 8.81 -10.08
C PRO A 226 -3.38 8.58 -9.14
N VAL A 227 -3.15 7.84 -8.07
CA VAL A 227 -4.09 7.66 -6.96
C VAL A 227 -3.38 7.97 -5.65
N ARG A 228 -4.14 8.07 -4.58
CA ARG A 228 -3.61 8.26 -3.23
C ARG A 228 -4.11 7.16 -2.31
N LEU A 229 -3.21 6.60 -1.52
CA LEU A 229 -3.54 5.83 -0.32
C LEU A 229 -2.46 6.04 0.73
N ASP A 230 -2.85 6.65 1.85
CA ASP A 230 -1.96 6.96 2.98
C ASP A 230 -1.81 5.71 3.85
N ARG A 231 -0.76 4.92 3.58
CA ARG A 231 -0.51 3.65 4.27
C ARG A 231 0.00 3.93 5.68
N GLY A 232 -0.71 3.41 6.68
CA GLY A 232 -0.31 3.46 8.08
C GLY A 232 0.78 2.44 8.42
N VAL A 233 1.13 2.35 9.69
CA VAL A 233 2.14 1.39 10.18
C VAL A 233 1.58 -0.04 10.17
N ALA A 234 2.19 -0.92 9.38
CA ALA A 234 1.79 -2.32 9.33
C ALA A 234 2.25 -3.05 10.60
N PRO A 235 1.45 -3.99 11.11
CA PRO A 235 1.92 -4.87 12.17
C PRO A 235 3.05 -5.75 11.63
N PRO A 236 4.03 -6.10 12.48
CA PRO A 236 5.14 -6.97 12.09
C PRO A 236 4.68 -8.36 11.61
N GLU A 237 3.46 -8.80 11.97
CA GLU A 237 2.96 -10.16 11.70
C GLU A 237 1.45 -10.16 11.39
N ALA A 238 1.00 -9.34 10.45
CA ALA A 238 -0.44 -9.12 10.17
C ALA A 238 -1.23 -10.41 9.85
N VAL A 239 -1.88 -10.99 10.86
CA VAL A 239 -3.05 -11.87 10.71
C VAL A 239 -4.27 -11.02 11.04
N GLY A 240 -4.98 -10.54 10.01
CA GLY A 240 -6.17 -9.70 10.15
C GLY A 240 -6.32 -8.65 9.05
N PRO A 241 -7.50 -8.03 8.90
CA PRO A 241 -7.71 -6.97 7.93
C PRO A 241 -6.83 -5.74 8.28
N PRO A 242 -6.36 -4.98 7.27
CA PRO A 242 -5.62 -3.76 7.52
C PRO A 242 -6.51 -2.74 8.24
N PRO A 243 -5.94 -1.87 9.09
CA PRO A 243 -6.68 -0.73 9.60
C PRO A 243 -7.19 0.12 8.42
N ALA A 244 -8.28 0.85 8.67
CA ALA A 244 -8.83 1.78 7.68
C ALA A 244 -7.80 2.86 7.34
N GLU A 245 -7.64 3.12 6.06
CA GLU A 245 -6.64 4.06 5.54
C GLU A 245 -7.28 5.04 4.57
N ARG A 246 -6.77 6.27 4.57
CA ARG A 246 -7.30 7.31 3.71
C ARG A 246 -6.87 7.06 2.27
N PHE A 247 -7.81 7.14 1.34
CA PHE A 247 -7.57 6.98 -0.09
C PHE A 247 -8.26 8.09 -0.91
N GLY A 248 -7.79 8.24 -2.14
CA GLY A 248 -8.36 9.14 -3.12
C GLY A 248 -8.09 8.67 -4.55
N VAL A 249 -9.14 8.64 -5.36
CA VAL A 249 -9.08 8.41 -6.80
C VAL A 249 -9.60 9.68 -7.49
N PRO A 250 -8.71 10.49 -8.08
CA PRO A 250 -9.11 11.68 -8.82
C PRO A 250 -9.98 11.34 -10.03
N GLU A 251 -10.84 12.28 -10.44
CA GLU A 251 -11.71 12.09 -11.60
C GLU A 251 -10.95 11.82 -12.89
N ALA A 252 -9.84 12.53 -13.12
CA ALA A 252 -8.98 12.30 -14.28
C ALA A 252 -8.44 10.85 -14.31
N SER A 253 -8.03 10.32 -13.15
CA SER A 253 -7.54 8.94 -13.04
C SER A 253 -8.65 7.92 -13.28
N ALA A 254 -9.85 8.15 -12.72
CA ALA A 254 -11.00 7.29 -12.95
C ALA A 254 -11.39 7.26 -14.45
N ARG A 255 -11.46 8.43 -15.11
CA ARG A 255 -11.73 8.52 -16.55
C ARG A 255 -10.68 7.81 -17.38
N LEU A 256 -9.39 8.00 -17.07
CA LEU A 256 -8.28 7.35 -17.76
C LEU A 256 -8.35 5.82 -17.65
N ILE A 257 -8.57 5.31 -16.43
CA ILE A 257 -8.70 3.86 -16.18
C ILE A 257 -9.88 3.28 -16.97
N ASN A 258 -11.05 3.93 -16.92
CA ASN A 258 -12.22 3.47 -17.65
C ASN A 258 -12.03 3.52 -19.17
N ALA A 259 -11.41 4.58 -19.69
CA ALA A 259 -11.13 4.73 -21.12
C ALA A 259 -10.15 3.65 -21.63
N ALA A 260 -9.10 3.36 -20.87
CA ALA A 260 -8.16 2.29 -21.21
C ALA A 260 -8.86 0.93 -21.25
N ARG A 261 -9.70 0.62 -20.25
CA ARG A 261 -10.48 -0.63 -20.25
C ARG A 261 -11.45 -0.72 -21.42
N ALA A 262 -12.14 0.37 -21.76
CA ALA A 262 -13.02 0.43 -22.93
C ALA A 262 -12.25 0.24 -24.25
N GLY A 263 -10.99 0.70 -24.31
CA GLY A 263 -10.09 0.53 -25.45
C GLY A 263 -9.30 -0.79 -25.45
N GLY A 264 -9.57 -1.72 -24.54
CA GLY A 264 -8.84 -3.00 -24.44
C GLY A 264 -7.41 -2.90 -23.87
N GLY A 265 -7.03 -1.75 -23.32
CA GLY A 265 -5.80 -1.56 -22.58
C GLY A 265 -5.83 -2.21 -21.19
N ARG A 266 -4.67 -2.56 -20.65
CA ARG A 266 -4.54 -3.21 -19.33
C ARG A 266 -4.37 -2.17 -18.24
N VAL A 267 -5.01 -2.40 -17.09
CA VAL A 267 -4.84 -1.61 -15.88
C VAL A 267 -3.89 -2.34 -14.94
N ILE A 268 -2.68 -1.82 -14.80
CA ILE A 268 -1.62 -2.44 -13.99
C ILE A 268 -1.39 -1.57 -12.76
N ALA A 269 -1.68 -2.12 -11.58
CA ALA A 269 -1.43 -1.43 -10.32
C ALA A 269 0.04 -1.50 -9.92
N VAL A 270 0.60 -0.39 -9.46
CA VAL A 270 1.94 -0.32 -8.87
C VAL A 270 1.82 -0.41 -7.35
N GLY A 271 1.78 -1.65 -6.86
CA GLY A 271 1.70 -2.01 -5.46
C GLY A 271 0.28 -2.23 -4.94
N ALA A 272 0.18 -2.96 -3.82
CA ALA A 272 -1.10 -3.31 -3.18
C ALA A 272 -1.92 -2.08 -2.75
N THR A 273 -1.26 -0.96 -2.42
CA THR A 273 -1.93 0.29 -2.08
C THR A 273 -2.68 0.88 -3.27
N ALA A 274 -2.12 0.81 -4.48
CA ALA A 274 -2.79 1.28 -5.69
C ALA A 274 -4.00 0.39 -6.03
N VAL A 275 -3.86 -0.93 -5.86
CA VAL A 275 -5.00 -1.86 -6.00
C VAL A 275 -6.13 -1.47 -5.06
N ARG A 276 -5.84 -1.33 -3.76
CA ARG A 276 -6.87 -1.02 -2.76
C ARG A 276 -7.55 0.32 -3.02
N ALA A 277 -6.80 1.35 -3.42
CA ALA A 277 -7.38 2.65 -3.76
C ALA A 277 -8.38 2.55 -4.92
N VAL A 278 -7.98 1.91 -6.03
CA VAL A 278 -8.84 1.76 -7.21
C VAL A 278 -10.03 0.87 -6.91
N GLU A 279 -9.81 -0.31 -6.32
CA GLU A 279 -10.85 -1.30 -6.04
C GLU A 279 -11.89 -0.83 -5.00
N SER A 280 -11.55 0.20 -4.20
CA SER A 280 -12.49 0.87 -3.29
C SER A 280 -13.39 1.90 -4.00
N ALA A 281 -13.03 2.31 -5.22
CA ALA A 281 -13.76 3.27 -6.04
C ALA A 281 -14.52 2.60 -7.20
N VAL A 282 -14.71 1.27 -7.13
CA VAL A 282 -15.39 0.49 -8.16
C VAL A 282 -16.88 0.34 -7.84
N GLU A 283 -17.72 0.69 -8.82
CA GLU A 283 -19.16 0.51 -8.79
C GLU A 283 -19.62 -0.43 -9.92
N PRO A 284 -20.76 -1.14 -9.75
CA PRO A 284 -21.41 -1.85 -10.86
C PRO A 284 -21.82 -0.89 -11.99
N LEU A 285 -21.57 -1.26 -13.24
CA LEU A 285 -22.04 -0.52 -14.41
C LEU A 285 -23.58 -0.61 -14.46
N GLY A 286 -24.26 0.55 -14.53
CA GLY A 286 -25.74 0.63 -14.52
C GLY A 286 -26.36 0.98 -13.17
N ALA A 287 -25.57 1.14 -12.11
CA ALA A 287 -26.01 1.87 -10.93
C ALA A 287 -26.24 3.34 -11.34
N SER A 288 -27.50 3.75 -11.49
CA SER A 288 -27.86 5.13 -11.76
C SER A 288 -27.45 6.00 -10.57
N THR A 289 -26.58 6.98 -10.80
CA THR A 289 -26.48 8.13 -9.91
C THR A 289 -27.73 8.95 -10.12
N GLY A 290 -28.72 8.82 -9.23
CA GLY A 290 -29.77 9.82 -9.13
C GLY A 290 -29.13 11.20 -8.99
N ALA A 291 -29.52 12.14 -9.85
CA ALA A 291 -29.19 13.54 -9.68
C ALA A 291 -29.82 14.01 -8.36
N GLY A 292 -28.98 14.18 -7.35
CA GLY A 292 -29.35 14.57 -6.01
C GLY A 292 -28.28 14.00 -5.08
N ALA A 293 -27.62 14.84 -4.30
CA ALA A 293 -26.83 14.31 -3.19
C ALA A 293 -27.76 13.42 -2.31
N PRO A 294 -27.28 12.25 -1.84
CA PRO A 294 -27.71 11.88 -0.50
C PRO A 294 -26.56 11.32 0.35
N GLU A 295 -26.70 11.60 1.63
CA GLU A 295 -26.09 10.90 2.74
C GLU A 295 -26.50 9.42 2.75
N GLY A 296 -25.54 8.50 2.91
CA GLY A 296 -25.74 7.07 3.21
C GLY A 296 -26.37 6.24 2.07
N VAL A 297 -26.02 5.00 1.74
CA VAL A 297 -25.23 3.87 2.28
C VAL A 297 -24.96 2.99 1.03
N SER A 298 -23.77 2.43 0.75
CA SER A 298 -23.42 1.05 1.15
C SER A 298 -22.00 0.64 0.69
N GLY A 299 -21.18 0.19 1.65
CA GLY A 299 -20.09 -0.78 1.42
C GLY A 299 -18.66 -0.23 1.18
N GLY A 300 -17.95 0.09 2.26
CA GLY A 300 -16.48 0.21 2.30
C GLY A 300 -15.90 1.61 2.47
N VAL A 301 -16.69 2.66 2.20
CA VAL A 301 -16.30 4.05 2.46
C VAL A 301 -16.98 4.52 3.74
N ARG A 302 -16.22 4.69 4.82
CA ARG A 302 -16.71 5.41 6.01
C ARG A 302 -16.58 6.91 5.75
N LEU A 303 -17.70 7.60 5.61
CA LEU A 303 -17.77 9.06 5.71
C LEU A 303 -17.85 9.40 7.20
N GLY A 304 -16.94 10.27 7.67
CA GLY A 304 -16.73 10.52 9.09
C GLY A 304 -17.98 11.02 9.83
N GLN A 305 -18.39 10.28 10.86
CA GLN A 305 -19.13 10.81 12.01
C GLN A 305 -18.56 10.22 13.29
N GLY A 306 -18.60 11.01 14.37
CA GLY A 306 -17.91 10.81 15.63
C GLY A 306 -18.23 9.50 16.37
N ALA A 307 -17.30 9.13 17.24
CA ALA A 307 -17.33 7.91 18.04
C ALA A 307 -18.56 7.82 18.95
N GLY A 308 -19.35 6.75 18.76
CA GLY A 308 -20.43 6.30 19.63
C GLY A 308 -20.46 4.78 19.64
N ALA A 309 -20.69 4.21 20.81
CA ALA A 309 -20.37 2.83 21.20
C ALA A 309 -21.04 1.68 20.43
N ARG A 310 -20.27 0.58 20.35
CA ARG A 310 -20.56 -0.87 20.20
C ARG A 310 -21.99 -1.33 19.88
N GLY A 311 -22.08 -2.14 18.82
CA GLY A 311 -23.04 -3.24 18.67
C GLY A 311 -22.42 -4.31 17.77
N ALA A 312 -22.15 -5.50 18.33
CA ALA A 312 -21.68 -6.65 17.56
C ALA A 312 -22.84 -7.14 16.67
N ALA A 313 -22.78 -6.83 15.38
CA ALA A 313 -23.66 -7.40 14.37
C ALA A 313 -22.87 -8.43 13.56
N ASP A 314 -23.36 -9.66 13.62
CA ASP A 314 -22.94 -10.82 12.85
C ASP A 314 -22.85 -10.49 11.34
N PRO A 315 -21.69 -10.70 10.68
CA PRO A 315 -21.58 -10.46 9.24
C PRO A 315 -22.27 -11.61 8.50
N THR A 316 -23.56 -11.45 8.25
CA THR A 316 -24.25 -12.23 7.22
C THR A 316 -23.50 -12.06 5.89
N PRO A 317 -23.12 -13.14 5.19
CA PRO A 317 -22.44 -13.04 3.92
C PRO A 317 -23.46 -12.52 2.89
N ARG A 318 -23.26 -11.29 2.41
CA ARG A 318 -23.94 -10.82 1.21
C ARG A 318 -23.30 -11.49 0.01
N ASP A 319 -24.15 -12.09 -0.79
CA ASP A 319 -23.80 -12.89 -1.97
C ASP A 319 -22.74 -12.24 -2.85
N GLY A 320 -21.77 -13.07 -3.24
CA GLY A 320 -20.67 -12.70 -4.11
C GLY A 320 -21.19 -12.14 -5.43
N GLY A 321 -20.93 -10.85 -5.64
CA GLY A 321 -21.04 -10.26 -6.97
C GLY A 321 -20.20 -11.08 -7.94
N ALA A 322 -20.86 -11.74 -8.88
CA ALA A 322 -20.24 -12.63 -9.85
C ALA A 322 -19.05 -11.93 -10.54
N ALA A 323 -17.90 -12.59 -10.53
CA ALA A 323 -16.78 -12.22 -11.38
C ALA A 323 -17.29 -12.20 -12.83
N GLY A 324 -17.41 -11.01 -13.43
CA GLY A 324 -17.92 -10.82 -14.80
C GLY A 324 -18.95 -9.72 -14.98
N ALA A 325 -19.54 -9.16 -13.91
CA ALA A 325 -20.41 -7.98 -14.06
C ALA A 325 -19.58 -6.76 -14.50
N PRO A 326 -20.03 -5.98 -15.50
CA PRO A 326 -19.32 -4.78 -15.93
C PRO A 326 -19.21 -3.79 -14.76
N ALA A 327 -18.02 -3.23 -14.59
CA ALA A 327 -17.67 -2.38 -13.45
C ALA A 327 -16.99 -1.10 -13.93
N VAL A 328 -17.22 0.00 -13.23
CA VAL A 328 -16.68 1.33 -13.57
C VAL A 328 -15.96 1.92 -12.35
N VAL A 329 -14.85 2.60 -12.58
CA VAL A 329 -14.17 3.38 -11.54
C VAL A 329 -14.79 4.77 -11.47
N ARG A 330 -15.13 5.24 -10.27
CA ARG A 330 -15.57 6.61 -10.02
C ARG A 330 -14.50 7.43 -9.29
N ALA A 331 -14.61 8.75 -9.41
CA ALA A 331 -13.87 9.63 -8.52
C ALA A 331 -14.37 9.40 -7.09
N ALA A 332 -13.46 9.14 -6.15
CA ALA A 332 -13.82 8.85 -4.77
C ALA A 332 -12.72 9.30 -3.81
N ARG A 333 -13.10 9.64 -2.58
CA ARG A 333 -12.18 9.88 -1.47
C ARG A 333 -12.83 9.42 -0.17
N GLY A 334 -12.01 8.99 0.78
CA GLY A 334 -12.48 8.60 2.10
C GLY A 334 -11.56 7.57 2.73
N TRP A 335 -12.13 6.71 3.55
CA TRP A 335 -11.43 5.64 4.26
C TRP A 335 -11.71 4.29 3.62
N THR A 336 -10.69 3.44 3.50
CA THR A 336 -10.82 2.06 3.03
C THR A 336 -10.09 1.09 3.95
N ASP A 337 -10.80 0.04 4.36
CA ASP A 337 -10.27 -1.17 4.99
C ASP A 337 -10.34 -2.38 4.02
N LEU A 338 -10.59 -2.12 2.72
CA LEU A 338 -10.82 -3.15 1.72
C LEU A 338 -9.64 -4.13 1.64
N VAL A 339 -9.96 -5.42 1.72
CA VAL A 339 -9.05 -6.53 1.44
C VAL A 339 -9.43 -7.18 0.12
N VAL A 340 -8.50 -7.17 -0.84
CA VAL A 340 -8.64 -7.91 -2.09
C VAL A 340 -8.03 -9.31 -1.87
N ALA A 341 -8.89 -10.31 -1.82
CA ALA A 341 -8.54 -11.71 -1.58
C ALA A 341 -9.21 -12.62 -2.65
N PRO A 342 -8.78 -13.89 -2.79
CA PRO A 342 -9.23 -14.75 -3.90
C PRO A 342 -10.74 -14.91 -4.02
N GLY A 343 -11.49 -14.88 -2.91
CA GLY A 343 -12.95 -14.96 -2.94
C GLY A 343 -13.66 -13.74 -3.55
N ARG A 344 -13.03 -12.56 -3.53
CA ARG A 344 -13.56 -11.32 -4.14
C ARG A 344 -12.96 -11.08 -5.53
N GLY A 345 -11.67 -11.33 -5.68
CA GLY A 345 -10.90 -10.91 -6.86
C GLY A 345 -10.72 -9.38 -6.97
N ALA A 346 -9.99 -8.98 -8.00
CA ALA A 346 -9.98 -7.60 -8.49
C ALA A 346 -10.96 -7.48 -9.66
N ARG A 347 -11.67 -6.35 -9.76
CA ARG A 347 -12.67 -6.13 -10.82
C ARG A 347 -12.15 -5.24 -11.95
N VAL A 348 -11.16 -4.40 -11.65
CA VAL A 348 -10.62 -3.39 -12.58
C VAL A 348 -9.14 -3.62 -12.84
N VAL A 349 -8.39 -4.09 -11.86
CA VAL A 349 -6.94 -4.30 -12.00
C VAL A 349 -6.65 -5.63 -12.70
N ASP A 350 -5.97 -5.56 -13.84
CA ASP A 350 -5.58 -6.72 -14.67
C ASP A 350 -4.18 -7.24 -14.32
N GLY A 351 -3.30 -6.36 -13.84
CA GLY A 351 -1.91 -6.69 -13.52
C GLY A 351 -1.40 -5.99 -12.28
N LEU A 352 -0.30 -6.48 -11.71
CA LEU A 352 0.28 -5.94 -10.49
C LEU A 352 1.81 -5.95 -10.58
N LEU A 353 2.42 -4.78 -10.40
CA LEU A 353 3.83 -4.65 -10.06
C LEU A 353 3.96 -4.55 -8.54
N THR A 354 4.76 -5.42 -7.93
CA THR A 354 4.90 -5.48 -6.47
C THR A 354 6.29 -5.98 -6.05
N GLY A 355 6.65 -5.87 -4.77
CA GLY A 355 7.85 -6.52 -4.24
C GLY A 355 7.64 -8.03 -4.03
N LEU A 356 8.69 -8.76 -3.63
CA LEU A 356 8.57 -10.13 -3.15
C LEU A 356 8.22 -10.17 -1.66
N HIS A 357 7.14 -10.88 -1.32
CA HIS A 357 6.54 -10.86 0.02
C HIS A 357 6.74 -12.17 0.77
N GLY A 358 7.13 -12.11 2.05
CA GLY A 358 7.30 -13.30 2.89
C GLY A 358 6.04 -14.17 3.03
N PRO A 359 6.18 -15.41 3.55
CA PRO A 359 5.13 -16.43 3.52
C PRO A 359 3.86 -16.06 4.30
N ARG A 360 3.97 -15.20 5.32
CA ARG A 360 2.86 -14.73 6.15
C ARG A 360 2.34 -13.34 5.75
N ALA A 361 2.85 -12.77 4.68
CA ALA A 361 2.48 -11.42 4.26
C ALA A 361 1.04 -11.38 3.69
N PRO A 362 0.19 -10.44 4.12
CA PRO A 362 -1.19 -10.33 3.62
C PRO A 362 -1.27 -10.07 2.12
N GLN A 363 -0.23 -9.49 1.53
CA GLN A 363 -0.11 -9.23 0.08
C GLN A 363 -0.14 -10.52 -0.75
N ARG A 364 0.14 -11.69 -0.16
CA ARG A 364 0.00 -12.98 -0.87
C ARG A 364 -1.44 -13.29 -1.26
N ALA A 365 -2.41 -12.90 -0.43
CA ALA A 365 -3.83 -13.09 -0.75
C ALA A 365 -4.21 -12.28 -2.00
N LEU A 366 -3.72 -11.05 -2.11
CA LEU A 366 -3.89 -10.22 -3.31
C LEU A 366 -3.22 -10.83 -4.54
N LEU A 367 -1.96 -11.29 -4.42
CA LEU A 367 -1.24 -11.94 -5.53
C LEU A 367 -2.00 -13.16 -6.04
N ARG A 368 -2.54 -13.98 -5.14
CA ARG A 368 -3.37 -15.15 -5.51
C ARG A 368 -4.70 -14.75 -6.15
N ALA A 369 -5.29 -13.65 -5.70
CA ALA A 369 -6.52 -13.13 -6.28
C ALA A 369 -6.33 -12.67 -7.74
N LEU A 370 -5.13 -12.24 -8.11
CA LEU A 370 -4.80 -11.75 -9.45
C LEU A 370 -4.19 -12.84 -10.36
N ALA A 371 -3.24 -13.62 -9.86
CA ALA A 371 -2.47 -14.58 -10.66
C ALA A 371 -2.92 -16.04 -10.48
N GLY A 372 -3.66 -16.34 -9.42
CA GLY A 372 -3.95 -17.71 -8.98
C GLY A 372 -2.79 -18.38 -8.24
N GLU A 373 -3.10 -19.44 -7.48
CA GLU A 373 -2.13 -20.09 -6.58
C GLU A 373 -0.92 -20.67 -7.33
N ARG A 374 -1.15 -21.35 -8.45
CA ARG A 374 -0.09 -22.06 -9.20
C ARG A 374 0.94 -21.10 -9.79
N ALA A 375 0.49 -19.98 -10.37
CA ALA A 375 1.36 -18.97 -10.94
C ALA A 375 2.22 -18.31 -9.85
N VAL A 376 1.62 -17.95 -8.71
CA VAL A 376 2.36 -17.38 -7.57
C VAL A 376 3.38 -18.37 -7.03
N ALA A 377 3.01 -19.63 -6.86
CA ALA A 377 3.93 -20.66 -6.37
C ALA A 377 5.12 -20.84 -7.32
N ARG A 378 4.89 -20.92 -8.63
CA ARG A 378 5.95 -21.06 -9.63
C ARG A 378 6.88 -19.84 -9.67
N ALA A 379 6.31 -18.63 -9.64
CA ALA A 379 7.09 -17.39 -9.60
C ALA A 379 7.98 -17.32 -8.35
N TYR A 380 7.46 -17.74 -7.20
CA TYR A 380 8.22 -17.70 -5.94
C TYR A 380 9.30 -18.78 -5.87
N GLU A 381 9.05 -19.95 -6.44
CA GLU A 381 10.07 -20.99 -6.63
C GLU A 381 11.23 -20.45 -7.48
N GLU A 382 10.92 -19.81 -8.62
CA GLU A 382 11.92 -19.17 -9.48
C GLU A 382 12.64 -18.03 -8.77
N ALA A 383 11.93 -17.23 -7.96
CA ALA A 383 12.53 -16.15 -7.18
C ALA A 383 13.54 -16.68 -6.15
N LEU A 384 13.24 -17.80 -5.50
CA LEU A 384 14.12 -18.46 -4.54
C LEU A 384 15.32 -19.10 -5.25
N HIS A 385 15.10 -19.86 -6.32
CA HIS A 385 16.16 -20.46 -7.12
C HIS A 385 17.10 -19.42 -7.71
N GLY A 386 16.53 -18.32 -8.22
CA GLY A 386 17.25 -17.21 -8.80
C GLY A 386 17.86 -16.26 -7.78
N LEU A 387 17.75 -16.51 -6.46
CA LEU A 387 18.27 -15.66 -5.39
C LEU A 387 17.84 -14.18 -5.50
N TYR A 388 16.57 -13.95 -5.85
CA TYR A 388 16.02 -12.60 -5.84
C TYR A 388 16.02 -12.03 -4.42
N LEU A 389 16.13 -10.71 -4.30
CA LEU A 389 16.11 -9.99 -3.05
C LEU A 389 14.68 -9.59 -2.66
N TRP A 390 14.34 -9.70 -1.39
CA TRP A 390 12.96 -9.62 -0.89
C TRP A 390 12.71 -8.33 -0.12
N HIS A 391 11.43 -8.07 0.17
CA HIS A 391 10.93 -6.92 0.93
C HIS A 391 11.03 -5.57 0.18
N GLU A 392 10.77 -4.46 0.87
CA GLU A 392 10.50 -3.14 0.28
C GLU A 392 11.70 -2.55 -0.48
N PHE A 393 12.92 -2.95 -0.12
CA PHE A 393 14.15 -2.56 -0.84
C PHE A 393 14.61 -3.60 -1.86
N GLY A 394 13.92 -4.73 -1.98
CA GLY A 394 14.29 -5.86 -2.82
C GLY A 394 14.01 -5.67 -4.30
N ASP A 395 14.04 -6.81 -4.99
CA ASP A 395 13.61 -6.94 -6.37
C ASP A 395 12.09 -6.92 -6.47
N VAL A 396 11.58 -6.77 -7.69
CA VAL A 396 10.14 -6.64 -7.95
C VAL A 396 9.62 -7.76 -8.85
N HIS A 397 8.32 -7.99 -8.74
CA HIS A 397 7.55 -8.98 -9.47
C HIS A 397 6.41 -8.27 -10.22
N LEU A 398 6.40 -8.39 -11.54
CA LEU A 398 5.31 -7.96 -12.42
C LEU A 398 4.45 -9.16 -12.78
N VAL A 399 3.19 -9.12 -12.36
CA VAL A 399 2.15 -10.06 -12.77
C VAL A 399 1.35 -9.42 -13.89
N LEU A 400 1.28 -10.10 -15.02
CA LEU A 400 0.44 -9.73 -16.16
C LEU A 400 -0.57 -10.85 -16.45
N PRO A 401 -1.73 -10.51 -17.03
CA PRO A 401 -2.66 -11.51 -17.52
C PRO A 401 -1.99 -12.36 -18.63
N THR A 402 -2.40 -13.61 -18.77
CA THR A 402 -2.04 -14.42 -19.93
C THR A 402 -2.52 -13.73 -21.20
N GLU A 403 -1.64 -13.54 -22.16
CA GLU A 403 -2.03 -12.97 -23.44
C GLU A 403 -2.90 -14.01 -24.16
N ASN A 404 -4.19 -13.70 -24.37
CA ASN A 404 -5.02 -14.53 -25.25
C ASN A 404 -4.54 -14.31 -26.69
N PRO A 405 -4.07 -15.35 -27.41
CA PRO A 405 -3.67 -15.21 -28.82
C PRO A 405 -4.84 -14.92 -29.77
N HIS A 406 -6.08 -14.80 -29.27
CA HIS A 406 -7.31 -14.71 -30.06
C HIS A 406 -8.15 -13.48 -29.73
N GLY A 407 -7.50 -12.32 -29.69
CA GLY A 407 -8.15 -11.00 -29.67
C GLY A 407 -8.62 -10.52 -31.05
N GLU A 408 -8.43 -11.31 -32.12
CA GLU A 408 -9.12 -11.09 -33.39
C GLU A 408 -10.50 -11.76 -33.35
N ARG A 409 -11.44 -11.14 -32.63
CA ARG A 409 -12.87 -11.27 -32.96
C ARG A 409 -13.32 -9.95 -33.55
N CYS A 410 -12.81 -9.68 -34.75
CA CYS A 410 -13.53 -8.90 -35.73
C CYS A 410 -14.74 -9.75 -36.14
N SER A 411 -15.83 -9.69 -35.37
CA SER A 411 -17.09 -10.29 -35.76
C SER A 411 -17.97 -9.24 -36.45
N SER A 412 -18.13 -9.48 -37.75
CA SER A 412 -19.22 -9.06 -38.64
C SER A 412 -19.40 -7.57 -38.92
N ASN A 413 -18.74 -7.10 -39.98
CA ASN A 413 -19.44 -6.28 -40.98
C ASN A 413 -19.54 -7.11 -42.26
N SER A 414 -20.62 -7.86 -42.37
CA SER A 414 -21.04 -8.51 -43.62
C SER A 414 -22.49 -8.97 -43.50
N ARG A 415 -23.43 -8.04 -43.75
CA ARG A 415 -24.46 -8.15 -44.79
C ARG A 415 -25.26 -6.87 -44.87
#